data_AF-A0A931QHE4-F1
#
_entry.id   AF-A0A931QHE4-F1
#
_cell.length_a   1.000
_cell.length_b   1.000
_cell.length_c   1.000
_cell.angle_alpha   90.00
_cell.angle_beta   90.00
_cell.angle_gamma   90.00
#
_symmetry.space_group_name_H-M   'P 1'
#
loop_
_entity.id
_entity.type
_entity.pdbx_description
1 polymer ?
#
loop_
_entity_poly.entity_id
_entity_poly.type
_entity_poly.pdbx_seq_one_letter_code
_entity_poly.pdbx_strand_id
1 'polypeptide(L)'
;MKKHWHRRHIIEAFVKAVMIFSFIIVAGSLGLILWTVISRGLPALTWSMVSQTPKGGFYLGKEGGILNAIIGSLYLAGGGTLIALLFSLPIALYLETYLGDSRRGQYVRLALDILWGIPSIVYGAFGFIVMLAFGLRASLLGGIIAPALIELP
;
A
#
# COMPACT_ATOMS: atom_id res chain seq x y z
N MET A 1 38.36 -38.18 0.78
CA MET A 1 36.96 -37.79 1.06
C MET A 1 36.77 -36.75 2.19
N LYS A 2 37.55 -36.71 3.29
CA LYS A 2 37.30 -35.79 4.43
C LYS A 2 37.48 -34.28 4.15
N LYS A 3 38.33 -33.88 3.18
CA LYS A 3 38.67 -32.46 2.89
C LYS A 3 37.50 -31.66 2.30
N HIS A 4 36.60 -32.31 1.54
CA HIS A 4 35.42 -31.64 0.95
C HIS A 4 34.35 -31.28 2.00
N TRP A 5 34.27 -32.02 3.10
CA TRP A 5 33.32 -31.75 4.19
C TRP A 5 33.72 -30.49 4.99
N HIS A 6 35.01 -30.30 5.26
CA HIS A 6 35.50 -29.09 5.96
C HIS A 6 35.29 -27.80 5.17
N ARG A 7 35.51 -27.81 3.84
CA ARG A 7 35.28 -26.62 3.00
C ARG A 7 33.80 -26.23 2.96
N ARG A 8 32.89 -27.21 2.96
CA ARG A 8 31.44 -26.97 3.02
C ARG A 8 31.03 -26.30 4.33
N HIS A 9 31.55 -26.78 5.47
CA HIS A 9 31.22 -26.17 6.77
C HIS A 9 31.80 -24.76 6.95
N ILE A 10 32.98 -24.46 6.38
CA ILE A 10 33.55 -23.10 6.41
C ILE A 10 32.70 -22.15 5.56
N ILE A 11 32.30 -22.57 4.36
CA ILE A 11 31.42 -21.77 3.48
C ILE A 11 30.05 -21.57 4.15
N GLU A 12 29.48 -22.62 4.72
CA GLU A 12 28.21 -22.56 5.45
C GLU A 12 28.29 -21.59 6.64
N ALA A 13 29.34 -21.66 7.45
CA ALA A 13 29.56 -20.74 8.57
C ALA A 13 29.74 -19.29 8.10
N PHE A 14 30.48 -19.07 7.02
CA PHE A 14 30.65 -17.74 6.43
C PHE A 14 29.32 -17.17 5.93
N VAL A 15 28.55 -17.94 5.16
CA VAL A 15 27.23 -17.52 4.65
C VAL A 15 26.27 -17.25 5.82
N LYS A 16 26.24 -18.10 6.85
CA LYS A 16 25.46 -17.87 8.07
C LYS A 16 25.86 -16.57 8.78
N ALA A 17 27.15 -16.30 8.91
CA ALA A 17 27.64 -15.06 9.51
C ALA A 17 27.19 -13.82 8.73
N VAL A 18 27.29 -13.85 7.39
CA VAL A 18 26.83 -12.76 6.52
C VAL A 18 25.31 -12.56 6.62
N MET A 19 24.53 -13.65 6.63
CA MET A 19 23.07 -13.58 6.80
C MET A 19 22.68 -12.98 8.16
N ILE A 20 23.31 -13.43 9.25
CA ILE A 20 23.05 -12.89 10.59
C ILE A 20 23.44 -11.42 10.66
N PHE A 21 24.57 -11.04 10.09
CA PHE A 21 25.01 -9.65 10.05
C PHE A 21 24.03 -8.75 9.26
N SER A 22 23.61 -9.20 8.07
CA SER A 22 22.60 -8.51 7.28
C SER A 22 21.28 -8.36 8.03
N PHE A 23 20.83 -9.43 8.70
CA PHE A 23 19.63 -9.41 9.54
C PHE A 23 19.77 -8.40 10.68
N ILE A 24 20.89 -8.38 11.40
CA ILE A 24 21.14 -7.42 12.49
C ILE A 24 21.08 -5.97 11.97
N ILE A 25 21.62 -5.68 10.79
CA ILE A 25 21.56 -4.33 10.20
C ILE A 25 20.11 -3.94 9.90
N VAL A 26 19.36 -4.82 9.24
CA VAL A 26 17.97 -4.53 8.85
C VAL A 26 17.07 -4.42 10.09
N ALA A 27 17.14 -5.39 10.99
CA ALA A 27 16.38 -5.40 12.23
C ALA A 27 16.78 -4.21 13.14
N GLY A 28 18.07 -3.89 13.21
CA GLY A 28 18.56 -2.72 13.95
C GLY A 28 18.04 -1.41 13.36
N SER A 29 18.05 -1.28 12.03
CA SER A 29 17.52 -0.11 11.33
C SER A 29 16.01 0.05 11.56
N LEU A 30 15.25 -1.04 11.46
CA LEU A 30 13.82 -1.04 11.82
C LEU A 30 13.61 -0.65 13.29
N GLY A 31 14.41 -1.22 14.19
CA GLY A 31 14.38 -0.89 15.61
C GLY A 31 14.64 0.60 15.88
N LEU A 32 15.60 1.21 15.19
CA LEU A 32 15.89 2.65 15.29
C LEU A 32 14.75 3.51 14.75
N ILE A 33 14.13 3.12 13.63
CA ILE A 33 12.97 3.82 13.07
C ILE A 33 11.81 3.78 14.07
N LEU A 34 11.47 2.58 14.57
CA LEU A 34 10.39 2.41 15.55
C LEU A 34 10.68 3.18 16.85
N TRP A 35 11.91 3.09 17.36
CA TRP A 35 12.33 3.84 18.54
C TRP A 35 12.16 5.35 18.33
N THR A 36 12.59 5.88 17.18
CA THR A 36 12.49 7.30 16.86
C THR A 36 11.04 7.74 16.72
N VAL A 37 10.21 6.95 16.03
CA VAL A 37 8.78 7.22 15.85
C VAL A 37 8.06 7.22 17.20
N ILE A 38 8.33 6.27 18.08
CA ILE A 38 7.67 6.18 19.39
C ILE A 38 8.16 7.29 20.32
N SER A 39 9.48 7.46 20.47
CA SER A 39 10.07 8.43 21.40
C SER A 39 9.73 9.88 21.03
N ARG A 40 9.65 10.20 19.74
CA ARG A 40 9.28 11.55 19.28
C ARG A 40 7.78 11.71 19.05
N GLY A 41 7.07 10.63 18.69
CA GLY A 41 5.66 10.64 18.36
C GLY A 41 4.74 10.63 19.58
N LEU A 42 5.03 9.81 20.60
CA LEU A 42 4.18 9.73 21.80
C LEU A 42 4.04 11.08 22.53
N PRO A 43 5.12 11.85 22.79
CA PRO A 43 4.98 13.15 23.43
C PRO A 43 4.22 14.18 22.59
N ALA A 44 4.25 14.03 21.26
CA ALA A 44 3.51 14.90 20.34
C ALA A 44 2.02 14.52 20.24
N LEU A 45 1.64 13.29 20.61
CA LEU A 45 0.30 12.74 20.47
C LEU A 45 -0.64 13.29 21.56
N THR A 46 -1.12 14.50 21.33
CA THR A 46 -2.12 15.16 22.18
C THR A 46 -3.52 15.02 21.61
N TRP A 47 -4.55 15.12 22.46
CA TRP A 47 -5.95 15.06 21.98
C TRP A 47 -6.25 16.17 20.96
N SER A 48 -5.67 17.35 21.14
CA SER A 48 -5.77 18.45 20.17
C SER A 48 -5.12 18.10 18.83
N MET A 49 -3.99 17.37 18.82
CA MET A 49 -3.36 16.89 17.58
C MET A 49 -4.29 15.95 16.82
N VAL A 50 -5.04 15.07 17.49
CA VAL A 50 -5.92 14.10 16.80
C VAL A 50 -7.25 14.73 16.38
N SER A 51 -7.84 15.58 17.22
CA SER A 51 -9.21 16.10 17.07
C SER A 51 -9.31 17.44 16.32
N GLN A 52 -8.21 18.12 16.02
CA GLN A 52 -8.24 19.39 15.29
C GLN A 52 -7.79 19.22 13.84
N THR A 53 -8.32 20.07 12.97
CA THR A 53 -7.81 20.22 11.62
C THR A 53 -6.47 20.98 11.63
N PRO A 54 -5.63 20.84 10.58
CA PRO A 54 -4.44 21.66 10.42
C PRO A 54 -4.83 23.15 10.37
N LYS A 55 -4.16 24.00 11.14
CA LYS A 55 -4.41 25.46 11.20
C LYS A 55 -3.30 26.27 10.53
N GLY A 56 -2.08 25.73 10.48
CA GLY A 56 -0.98 26.29 9.70
C GLY A 56 -1.16 26.03 8.20
N GLY A 57 -0.74 26.99 7.37
CA GLY A 57 -0.69 26.80 5.92
C GLY A 57 0.13 25.56 5.51
N PHE A 58 -0.16 25.02 4.34
CA PHE A 58 0.28 23.71 3.81
C PHE A 58 1.78 23.38 3.99
N TYR A 59 2.65 24.38 4.15
CA TYR A 59 4.10 24.22 4.25
C TYR A 59 4.72 24.63 5.59
N LEU A 60 4.01 25.37 6.46
CA LEU A 60 4.61 25.91 7.69
C LEU A 60 4.24 25.17 8.97
N GLY A 61 3.21 24.33 8.97
CA GLY A 61 3.02 23.24 9.95
C GLY A 61 3.18 23.57 11.44
N LYS A 62 3.02 24.83 11.86
CA LYS A 62 3.31 25.22 13.25
C LYS A 62 2.16 24.93 14.22
N GLU A 63 0.92 24.84 13.72
CA GLU A 63 -0.28 24.76 14.55
C GLU A 63 -1.41 23.93 13.90
N GLY A 64 -2.17 23.24 14.74
CA GLY A 64 -3.31 22.40 14.34
C GLY A 64 -3.07 20.89 14.53
N GLY A 65 -4.01 20.08 14.05
CA GLY A 65 -3.98 18.63 14.17
C GLY A 65 -4.03 17.89 12.84
N ILE A 66 -4.16 16.57 12.90
CA ILE A 66 -4.15 15.63 11.76
C ILE A 66 -5.55 15.10 11.42
N LEU A 67 -6.63 15.68 11.98
CA LEU A 67 -7.98 15.16 11.80
C LEU A 67 -8.38 15.02 10.31
N ASN A 68 -8.01 16.00 9.48
CA ASN A 68 -8.32 15.97 8.04
C ASN A 68 -7.63 14.79 7.34
N ALA A 69 -6.41 14.43 7.73
CA ALA A 69 -5.72 13.28 7.16
C ALA A 69 -6.36 11.96 7.61
N ILE A 70 -6.82 11.87 8.87
CA ILE A 70 -7.52 10.69 9.39
C ILE A 70 -8.85 10.49 8.65
N ILE A 71 -9.70 11.52 8.64
CA ILE A 71 -11.01 11.47 7.98
C ILE A 71 -10.85 11.26 6.48
N GLY A 72 -9.91 11.97 5.84
CA GLY A 72 -9.59 11.79 4.42
C GLY A 72 -9.19 10.35 4.11
N SER A 73 -8.30 9.75 4.91
CA SER A 73 -7.90 8.34 4.72
C SER A 73 -9.08 7.38 4.87
N LEU A 74 -9.96 7.60 5.86
CA LEU A 74 -11.17 6.79 6.04
C LEU A 74 -12.13 6.90 4.86
N TYR A 75 -12.30 8.10 4.30
CA TYR A 75 -13.15 8.31 3.11
C TYR A 75 -12.54 7.68 1.87
N LEU A 76 -11.22 7.80 1.67
CA LEU A 76 -10.52 7.20 0.54
C LEU A 76 -10.59 5.68 0.59
N ALA A 77 -10.22 5.08 1.72
CA ALA A 77 -10.25 3.63 1.91
C ALA A 77 -11.68 3.09 1.92
N GLY A 78 -12.56 3.64 2.78
CA GLY A 78 -13.94 3.16 2.90
C GLY A 78 -14.76 3.39 1.63
N GLY A 79 -14.63 4.56 1.00
CA GLY A 79 -15.29 4.86 -0.27
C GLY A 79 -14.76 4.00 -1.41
N GLY A 80 -13.43 3.81 -1.48
CA GLY A 80 -12.78 2.98 -2.48
C GLY A 80 -13.27 1.54 -2.41
N THR A 81 -13.21 0.95 -1.21
CA THR A 81 -13.68 -0.42 -0.95
C THR A 81 -15.17 -0.59 -1.17
N LEU A 82 -16.00 0.38 -0.79
CA LEU A 82 -17.44 0.26 -1.02
C LEU A 82 -17.77 0.22 -2.52
N ILE A 83 -17.13 1.09 -3.32
CA ILE A 83 -17.31 1.11 -4.78
C ILE A 83 -16.77 -0.18 -5.37
N ALA A 84 -15.55 -0.60 -4.99
CA ALA A 84 -14.96 -1.84 -5.46
C ALA A 84 -15.90 -3.01 -5.16
N LEU A 85 -16.30 -3.23 -3.90
CA LEU A 85 -17.21 -4.31 -3.52
C LEU A 85 -18.49 -4.36 -4.36
N LEU A 86 -19.10 -3.21 -4.65
CA LEU A 86 -20.35 -3.14 -5.42
C LEU A 86 -20.19 -3.71 -6.83
N PHE A 87 -19.03 -3.51 -7.47
CA PHE A 87 -18.75 -4.00 -8.82
C PHE A 87 -18.02 -5.35 -8.82
N SER A 88 -17.07 -5.53 -7.92
CA SER A 88 -16.25 -6.73 -7.77
C SER A 88 -17.08 -7.97 -7.50
N LEU A 89 -18.06 -7.88 -6.58
CA LEU A 89 -18.80 -9.05 -6.13
C LEU A 89 -19.63 -9.69 -7.26
N PRO A 90 -20.45 -8.95 -8.04
CA PRO A 90 -21.14 -9.51 -9.20
C PRO A 90 -20.18 -10.07 -10.26
N ILE A 91 -19.07 -9.38 -10.54
CA ILE A 91 -18.09 -9.81 -11.55
C ILE A 91 -17.45 -11.14 -11.15
N ALA A 92 -16.98 -11.24 -9.91
CA ALA A 92 -16.38 -12.46 -9.39
C ALA A 92 -17.37 -13.64 -9.37
N LEU A 93 -18.60 -13.40 -8.90
CA LEU A 93 -19.65 -14.42 -8.91
C LEU A 93 -20.00 -14.87 -10.33
N TYR A 94 -20.07 -13.94 -11.28
CA TYR A 94 -20.35 -14.27 -12.68
C TYR A 94 -19.23 -15.09 -13.31
N LEU A 95 -17.98 -14.70 -13.07
CA LEU A 95 -16.80 -15.40 -13.57
C LEU A 95 -16.73 -16.84 -13.04
N GLU A 96 -17.03 -17.04 -11.77
CA GLU A 96 -16.96 -18.36 -11.16
C GLU A 96 -18.16 -19.24 -11.53
N THR A 97 -19.38 -18.69 -11.47
CA THR A 97 -20.61 -19.48 -11.65
C THR A 97 -20.93 -19.77 -13.11
N TYR A 98 -20.74 -18.79 -14.00
CA TYR A 98 -21.19 -18.90 -15.39
C TYR A 98 -20.05 -19.13 -16.38
N LEU A 99 -18.90 -18.52 -16.15
CA LEU A 99 -17.77 -18.65 -17.07
C LEU A 99 -16.88 -19.84 -16.74
N GLY A 100 -16.70 -20.20 -15.46
CA GLY A 100 -15.89 -21.34 -15.03
C GLY A 100 -14.56 -21.44 -15.81
N ASP A 101 -14.29 -22.62 -16.38
CA ASP A 101 -13.11 -22.92 -17.22
C ASP A 101 -13.29 -22.59 -18.71
N SER A 102 -14.30 -21.80 -19.08
CA SER A 102 -14.47 -21.38 -20.46
C SER A 102 -13.27 -20.55 -20.94
N ARG A 103 -12.98 -20.62 -22.25
CA ARG A 103 -11.95 -19.78 -22.89
C ARG A 103 -12.14 -18.29 -22.57
N ARG A 104 -13.39 -17.81 -22.51
CA ARG A 104 -13.71 -16.43 -22.15
C ARG A 104 -13.33 -16.13 -20.70
N GLY A 105 -13.64 -17.03 -19.76
CA GLY A 105 -13.22 -16.93 -18.36
C GLY A 105 -11.69 -16.86 -18.22
N GLN A 106 -10.96 -17.68 -18.97
CA GLN A 106 -9.50 -17.66 -18.98
C GLN A 106 -8.91 -16.34 -19.49
N TYR A 107 -9.48 -15.75 -20.54
CA TYR A 107 -9.02 -14.43 -21.03
C TYR A 107 -9.29 -13.31 -20.01
N VAL A 108 -10.44 -13.33 -19.34
CA VAL A 108 -10.73 -12.34 -18.30
C VAL A 108 -9.75 -12.52 -17.14
N ARG A 109 -9.59 -13.73 -16.60
CA ARG A 109 -8.63 -14.01 -15.52
C ARG A 109 -7.21 -13.57 -15.87
N LEU A 110 -6.75 -13.82 -17.10
CA LEU A 110 -5.45 -13.33 -17.57
C LEU A 110 -5.35 -11.80 -17.55
N ALA A 111 -6.41 -11.09 -17.96
CA ALA A 111 -6.43 -9.63 -17.90
C ALA A 111 -6.38 -9.12 -16.45
N LEU A 112 -7.08 -9.78 -15.53
CA LEU A 112 -7.07 -9.48 -14.09
C LEU A 112 -5.68 -9.70 -13.48
N ASP A 113 -5.03 -10.83 -13.80
CA ASP A 113 -3.67 -11.13 -13.36
C ASP A 113 -2.66 -10.06 -13.84
N ILE A 114 -2.82 -9.56 -15.08
CA ILE A 114 -1.99 -8.47 -15.62
C ILE A 114 -2.25 -7.16 -14.86
N LEU A 115 -3.52 -6.84 -14.58
CA LEU A 115 -3.90 -5.64 -13.83
C LEU A 115 -3.31 -5.66 -12.42
N TRP A 116 -3.44 -6.77 -11.69
CA TRP A 116 -2.86 -6.91 -10.35
C TRP A 116 -1.33 -6.91 -10.34
N GLY A 117 -0.68 -7.21 -11.46
CA GLY A 117 0.77 -7.05 -11.62
C GLY A 117 1.25 -5.60 -11.70
N ILE A 118 0.35 -4.63 -11.93
CA ILE A 118 0.69 -3.21 -12.04
C ILE A 118 0.89 -2.61 -10.64
N PRO A 119 2.01 -1.89 -10.38
CA PRO A 119 2.21 -1.21 -9.11
C PRO A 119 1.13 -0.18 -8.81
N SER A 120 0.65 -0.12 -7.57
CA SER A 120 -0.43 0.79 -7.13
C SER A 120 -0.17 2.28 -7.42
N ILE A 121 1.10 2.72 -7.41
CA ILE A 121 1.46 4.11 -7.76
C ILE A 121 1.10 4.47 -9.21
N VAL A 122 1.13 3.50 -10.12
CA VAL A 122 0.79 3.69 -11.53
C VAL A 122 -0.70 4.00 -11.68
N TYR A 123 -1.57 3.30 -10.94
CA TYR A 123 -3.00 3.59 -10.91
C TYR A 123 -3.29 5.01 -10.41
N GLY A 124 -2.61 5.44 -9.35
CA GLY A 124 -2.75 6.80 -8.83
C GLY A 124 -2.33 7.87 -9.85
N ALA A 125 -1.17 7.67 -10.50
CA ALA A 125 -0.68 8.59 -11.52
C ALA A 125 -1.59 8.63 -12.76
N PHE A 126 -2.03 7.46 -13.24
CA PHE A 126 -2.95 7.35 -14.37
C PHE A 126 -4.29 8.04 -14.07
N GLY A 127 -4.90 7.75 -12.92
CA GLY A 127 -6.14 8.39 -12.48
C GLY A 127 -6.01 9.91 -12.42
N PHE A 128 -4.89 10.43 -11.92
CA PHE A 128 -4.63 11.86 -11.88
C PHE A 128 -4.51 12.48 -13.28
N ILE A 129 -3.80 11.83 -14.21
CA ILE A 129 -3.69 12.28 -15.61
C ILE A 129 -5.07 12.31 -16.28
N VAL A 130 -5.89 11.29 -16.07
CA VAL A 130 -7.26 11.23 -16.59
C VAL A 130 -8.09 12.39 -16.06
N MET A 131 -8.01 12.69 -14.76
CA MET A 131 -8.70 13.84 -14.18
C MET A 131 -8.28 15.16 -14.85
N LEU A 132 -6.97 15.38 -15.04
CA LEU A 132 -6.47 16.57 -15.72
C LEU A 132 -6.96 16.67 -17.17
N ALA A 133 -7.03 15.55 -17.90
CA ALA A 133 -7.53 15.49 -19.27
C ALA A 133 -9.01 15.92 -19.36
N PHE A 134 -9.81 15.63 -18.34
CA PHE A 134 -11.20 16.09 -18.23
C PHE A 134 -11.35 17.48 -17.60
N GLY A 135 -10.25 18.20 -17.35
CA GLY A 135 -10.27 19.51 -16.69
C GLY A 135 -10.64 19.45 -15.20
N LEU A 136 -10.64 18.25 -14.60
CA LEU A 136 -10.93 18.05 -13.19
C LEU A 136 -9.69 18.36 -12.36
N ARG A 137 -9.91 18.98 -11.21
CA ARG A 137 -8.87 19.20 -10.19
C ARG A 137 -8.79 18.03 -9.24
N ALA A 138 -7.68 17.93 -8.52
CA ALA A 138 -7.54 17.00 -7.39
C ALA A 138 -8.76 17.13 -6.46
N SER A 139 -9.44 16.01 -6.24
CA SER A 139 -10.70 15.96 -5.51
C SER A 139 -10.78 14.67 -4.70
N LEU A 140 -11.60 14.68 -3.65
CA LEU A 140 -11.83 13.50 -2.82
C LEU A 140 -12.40 12.33 -3.64
N LEU A 141 -13.32 12.61 -4.56
CA LEU A 141 -13.89 11.60 -5.45
C LEU A 141 -12.83 10.97 -6.35
N GLY A 142 -11.92 11.77 -6.93
CA GLY A 142 -10.80 11.25 -7.70
C GLY A 142 -9.89 10.35 -6.87
N GLY A 143 -9.64 10.74 -5.62
CA GLY A 143 -8.88 9.93 -4.67
C GLY A 143 -9.59 8.65 -4.22
N ILE A 144 -10.93 8.58 -4.28
CA ILE A 144 -11.73 7.37 -3.99
C ILE A 144 -11.74 6.41 -5.18
N ILE A 145 -11.83 6.93 -6.40
CA ILE A 145 -11.90 6.11 -7.62
C ILE A 145 -10.57 5.37 -7.85
N ALA A 146 -9.42 6.00 -7.58
CA ALA A 146 -8.11 5.39 -7.77
C ALA A 146 -7.93 4.06 -6.99
N PRO A 147 -8.11 3.98 -5.65
CA PRO A 147 -8.05 2.72 -4.91
C PRO A 147 -9.19 1.77 -5.30
N ALA A 148 -10.40 2.27 -5.62
CA ALA A 148 -11.47 1.41 -6.09
C ALA A 148 -11.05 0.59 -7.34
N LEU A 149 -10.37 1.22 -8.30
CA LEU A 149 -9.87 0.54 -9.51
C LEU A 149 -8.78 -0.49 -9.23
N ILE A 150 -8.00 -0.31 -8.16
CA ILE A 150 -6.97 -1.27 -7.73
C ILE A 150 -7.62 -2.47 -7.04
N GLU A 151 -8.70 -2.25 -6.30
CA GLU A 151 -9.43 -3.27 -5.55
C GLU A 151 -10.42 -4.08 -6.40
N LEU A 152 -10.68 -3.66 -7.65
CA LEU A 152 -11.47 -4.47 -8.59
C LEU A 152 -10.76 -5.81 -8.89
N PRO A 153 -11.52 -6.91 -9.00
CA PRO A 153 -11.00 -8.19 -9.45
C PRO A 153 -10.50 -8.05 -10.87
#